data_AF-A0A259NQM0-F1
#
_entry.id   AF-A0A259NQM0-F1
#
_cell.length_a   1.000
_cell.length_b   1.000
_cell.length_c   1.000
_cell.angle_alpha   90.00
_cell.angle_beta   90.00
_cell.angle_gamma   90.00
#
_symmetry.space_group_name_H-M   'P 1'
#
loop_
_entity.id
_entity.type
_entity.pdbx_description
1 polymer ?
#
loop_
_entity_poly.entity_id
_entity_poly.type
_entity_poly.pdbx_seq_one_letter_code
_entity_poly.pdbx_strand_id
1 'polypeptide(L)'
;MNKSNIYQQRRVELAKLICAKTSGGIAIITTAPETARNRDSEFPYRHDSDFFYLTGFEEPGATLVLKIAGSTSQPQLESHLFCRPKDAEREIWDGIRLGPEAAPS
;
A
#
# COMPACT_ATOMS: atom_id res chain seq x y z
N MET A 1 -13.63 4.30 -15.47
CA MET A 1 -13.74 3.83 -14.07
C MET A 1 -12.67 4.51 -13.24
N ASN A 2 -13.02 5.39 -12.30
CA ASN A 2 -12.05 6.00 -11.38
C ASN A 2 -11.45 4.90 -10.49
N LYS A 3 -10.30 4.34 -10.89
CA LYS A 3 -9.58 3.28 -10.16
C LYS A 3 -9.31 3.66 -8.70
N SER A 4 -9.09 4.95 -8.41
CA SER A 4 -8.90 5.46 -7.04
C SER A 4 -10.09 5.13 -6.10
N ASN A 5 -11.32 5.11 -6.62
CA ASN A 5 -12.52 4.95 -5.79
C ASN A 5 -12.65 3.53 -5.18
N ILE A 6 -12.27 2.48 -5.91
CA ILE A 6 -12.42 1.10 -5.42
C ILE A 6 -11.45 0.77 -4.27
N TYR A 7 -10.20 1.29 -4.34
CA TYR A 7 -9.22 1.06 -3.28
C TYR A 7 -9.63 1.74 -1.97
N GLN A 8 -10.12 2.99 -2.07
CA GLN A 8 -10.66 3.70 -0.92
C GLN A 8 -11.85 2.96 -0.29
N GLN A 9 -12.80 2.46 -1.11
CA GLN A 9 -13.93 1.67 -0.64
C GLN A 9 -13.48 0.41 0.12
N ARG A 10 -12.49 -0.32 -0.41
CA ARG A 10 -11.95 -1.52 0.26
C ARG A 10 -11.31 -1.19 1.61
N ARG A 11 -10.58 -0.07 1.71
CA ARG A 11 -10.02 0.39 3.00
C ARG A 11 -11.10 0.77 4.01
N VAL A 12 -12.20 1.40 3.55
CA VAL A 12 -13.36 1.71 4.40
C VAL A 12 -14.04 0.44 4.92
N GLU A 13 -14.26 -0.57 4.08
CA GLU A 13 -14.84 -1.84 4.52
C GLU A 13 -13.93 -2.57 5.52
N LEU A 14 -12.62 -2.59 5.28
CA LEU A 14 -11.65 -3.10 6.25
C LEU A 14 -11.72 -2.36 7.59
N ALA A 15 -11.83 -1.03 7.57
CA ALA A 15 -11.96 -0.21 8.77
C ALA A 15 -13.24 -0.56 9.57
N LYS A 16 -14.38 -0.77 8.90
CA LYS A 16 -15.62 -1.21 9.57
C LYS A 16 -15.46 -2.56 10.27
N LEU A 17 -14.80 -3.51 9.60
CA LEU A 17 -14.54 -4.84 10.17
C LEU A 17 -13.62 -4.78 11.41
N ILE A 18 -12.62 -3.90 11.38
CA ILE A 18 -11.73 -3.68 12.52
C ILE A 18 -12.48 -3.00 13.66
N CYS A 19 -13.22 -1.92 13.41
CA CYS A 19 -14.05 -1.26 14.42
C CYS A 19 -15.04 -2.22 15.09
N ALA A 20 -15.68 -3.10 14.31
CA ALA A 20 -16.62 -4.09 14.85
C ALA A 20 -15.97 -5.10 15.81
N LYS A 21 -14.66 -5.36 15.67
CA LYS A 21 -13.92 -6.34 16.48
C LYS A 21 -13.17 -5.70 17.66
N THR A 22 -12.60 -4.51 17.46
CA THR A 22 -11.63 -3.91 18.39
C THR A 22 -11.90 -2.45 18.72
N SER A 23 -13.01 -1.85 18.24
CA SER A 23 -13.32 -0.41 18.37
C SER A 23 -12.27 0.54 17.78
N GLY A 24 -11.38 0.03 16.92
CA GLY A 24 -10.30 0.79 16.30
C GLY A 24 -8.95 0.07 16.36
N GLY A 25 -7.91 0.69 15.81
CA GLY A 25 -6.56 0.16 15.81
C GLY A 25 -5.68 0.73 14.70
N ILE A 26 -4.47 0.17 14.59
CA ILE A 26 -3.53 0.46 13.50
C ILE A 26 -3.34 -0.82 12.69
N ALA A 27 -3.59 -0.76 11.39
CA ALA A 27 -3.24 -1.83 10.46
C ALA A 27 -2.01 -1.43 9.64
N ILE A 28 -1.02 -2.31 9.58
CA ILE A 28 0.23 -2.12 8.85
C ILE A 28 0.32 -3.24 7.82
N ILE A 29 0.32 -2.87 6.54
CA ILE A 29 0.38 -3.82 5.42
C ILE A 29 1.57 -3.43 4.56
N THR A 30 2.54 -4.33 4.43
CA THR A 30 3.76 -4.12 3.65
C THR A 30 3.65 -4.83 2.31
N THR A 31 4.27 -4.27 1.27
CA THR A 31 4.42 -4.99 0.02
C THR A 31 5.42 -6.15 0.14
N ALA A 32 5.42 -7.06 -0.83
CA ALA A 32 6.36 -8.18 -0.87
C ALA A 32 7.80 -7.70 -1.14
N PRO A 33 8.84 -8.37 -0.61
CA PRO A 33 10.22 -8.05 -0.95
C PRO A 33 10.57 -8.51 -2.38
N GLU A 34 11.55 -7.84 -2.98
CA GLU A 34 12.24 -8.34 -4.17
C GLU A 34 12.91 -9.69 -3.85
N THR A 35 12.87 -10.63 -4.80
CA THR A 35 13.36 -12.01 -4.58
C THR A 35 14.49 -12.33 -5.56
N ALA A 36 15.66 -12.66 -5.00
CA ALA A 36 16.82 -13.06 -5.78
C ALA A 36 16.56 -14.38 -6.53
N ARG A 37 16.94 -14.43 -7.80
CA ARG A 37 16.95 -15.64 -8.62
C ARG A 37 18.33 -16.29 -8.62
N ASN A 38 19.38 -15.52 -8.95
CA ASN A 38 20.76 -15.98 -8.97
C ASN A 38 21.74 -14.80 -8.95
N ARG A 39 22.68 -14.78 -8.00
CA ARG A 39 23.65 -13.68 -7.78
C ARG A 39 22.98 -12.29 -7.82
N ASP A 40 23.19 -11.54 -8.88
CA ASP A 40 22.75 -10.17 -9.14
C ASP A 40 21.46 -10.10 -9.96
N SER A 41 20.84 -11.24 -10.28
CA SER A 41 19.56 -11.32 -10.98
C SER A 41 18.40 -11.62 -10.03
N GLU A 42 17.29 -10.91 -10.23
CA GLU A 42 16.04 -11.08 -9.48
C GLU A 42 14.95 -11.74 -10.34
N PHE A 43 13.94 -12.30 -9.69
CA PHE A 43 12.69 -12.65 -10.37
C PHE A 43 11.89 -11.39 -10.70
N PRO A 44 10.99 -11.42 -11.71
CA PRO A 44 10.05 -10.34 -11.93
C PRO A 44 9.29 -10.03 -10.65
N TYR A 45 9.26 -8.74 -10.29
CA TYR A 45 8.62 -8.32 -9.04
C TYR A 45 7.13 -8.64 -9.06
N ARG A 46 6.64 -9.14 -7.93
CA ARG A 46 5.21 -9.36 -7.67
C ARG A 46 4.91 -8.82 -6.28
N HIS A 47 4.09 -7.76 -6.24
CA HIS A 47 3.59 -7.17 -4.99
C HIS A 47 2.78 -8.18 -4.16
N ASP A 48 2.65 -7.90 -2.86
CA ASP A 48 1.75 -8.66 -2.01
C ASP A 48 0.28 -8.47 -2.44
N SER A 49 -0.51 -9.54 -2.37
CA SER A 49 -1.88 -9.52 -2.91
C SER A 49 -2.81 -8.64 -2.07
N ASP A 50 -2.69 -8.66 -0.75
CA ASP A 50 -3.53 -7.88 0.16
C ASP A 50 -3.13 -6.40 0.11
N PHE A 51 -1.82 -6.12 0.08
CA PHE A 51 -1.29 -4.79 -0.14
C PHE A 51 -1.84 -4.17 -1.44
N PHE A 52 -1.72 -4.89 -2.56
CA PHE A 52 -2.19 -4.41 -3.85
C PHE A 52 -3.71 -4.28 -3.90
N TYR A 53 -4.44 -5.21 -3.27
CA TYR A 53 -5.89 -5.14 -3.17
C TYR A 53 -6.38 -3.83 -2.52
N LEU A 54 -5.63 -3.31 -1.53
CA LEU A 54 -5.98 -2.10 -0.77
C LEU A 54 -5.43 -0.80 -1.35
N THR A 55 -4.39 -0.87 -2.20
CA THR A 55 -3.66 0.33 -2.68
C THR A 55 -3.62 0.48 -4.19
N GLY A 56 -3.60 -0.63 -4.94
CA GLY A 56 -3.26 -0.62 -6.36
C GLY A 56 -1.82 -0.21 -6.66
N PHE A 57 -0.96 -0.16 -5.64
CA PHE A 57 0.44 0.23 -5.75
C PHE A 57 1.30 -1.01 -6.00
N GLU A 58 2.19 -0.93 -6.99
CA GLU A 58 2.88 -2.10 -7.55
C GLU A 58 4.39 -2.12 -7.26
N GLU A 59 4.93 -1.13 -6.56
CA GLU A 59 6.38 -1.04 -6.33
C GLU A 59 6.82 -1.68 -5.00
N PRO A 60 8.04 -2.25 -4.95
CA PRO A 60 8.63 -2.79 -3.74
C PRO A 60 8.98 -1.72 -2.69
N GLY A 61 9.13 -2.16 -1.44
CA GLY A 61 9.54 -1.31 -0.33
C GLY A 61 8.49 -0.26 0.08
N ALA A 62 7.22 -0.55 -0.15
CA ALA A 62 6.10 0.29 0.27
C ALA A 62 5.31 -0.30 1.44
N THR A 63 4.70 0.56 2.24
CA THR A 63 3.90 0.20 3.41
C THR A 63 2.67 1.08 3.51
N LEU A 64 1.50 0.45 3.59
CA LEU A 64 0.24 1.09 3.90
C LEU A 64 0.03 1.04 5.42
N VAL A 65 -0.19 2.20 6.03
CA VAL A 65 -0.57 2.34 7.43
C VAL A 65 -1.96 2.93 7.49
N LEU A 66 -2.89 2.21 8.11
CA LEU A 66 -4.26 2.67 8.37
C LEU A 66 -4.43 2.91 9.86
N LYS A 67 -4.75 4.15 10.24
CA LYS A 67 -5.19 4.48 11.59
C LYS A 67 -6.72 4.53 11.58
N ILE A 68 -7.31 3.68 12.41
CA ILE A 68 -8.75 3.43 12.43
C ILE A 68 -9.27 3.75 13.83
N ALA A 69 -10.29 4.59 13.92
CA ALA A 69 -10.97 4.95 15.16
C ALA A 69 -12.48 5.09 14.95
N GLY A 70 -13.22 5.36 16.02
CA GLY A 70 -14.67 5.59 15.97
C GLY A 70 -15.48 4.31 16.14
N SER A 71 -16.59 4.20 15.41
CA SER A 71 -17.52 3.07 15.54
C SER A 71 -17.76 2.37 14.21
N THR A 72 -18.37 1.19 14.23
CA THR A 72 -18.72 0.44 13.02
C THR A 72 -19.61 1.25 12.05
N SER A 73 -20.53 2.07 12.59
CA SER A 73 -21.45 2.87 11.77
C SER A 73 -20.79 4.13 11.20
N GLN A 74 -19.76 4.64 11.86
CA GLN A 74 -19.00 5.83 11.45
C GLN A 74 -17.51 5.62 11.75
N PRO A 75 -16.79 4.85 10.91
CA PRO A 75 -15.37 4.66 11.08
C PRO A 75 -14.62 5.93 10.65
N GLN A 76 -13.69 6.37 11.48
CA GLN A 76 -12.70 7.39 11.15
C GLN A 76 -11.46 6.67 10.63
N LEU A 77 -11.11 6.93 9.37
CA LEU A 77 -10.01 6.27 8.67
C LEU A 77 -9.01 7.31 8.17
N GLU A 78 -7.77 7.22 8.65
CA GLU A 78 -6.61 7.92 8.11
C GLU A 78 -5.70 6.90 7.41
N SER A 79 -5.33 7.16 6.15
CA SER A 79 -4.45 6.30 5.36
C SER A 79 -3.15 7.00 5.02
N HIS A 80 -2.02 6.33 5.29
CA HIS A 80 -0.69 6.78 4.94
C HIS A 80 0.01 5.71 4.09
N LEU A 81 0.50 6.10 2.92
CA LEU A 81 1.30 5.23 2.05
C LEU A 81 2.74 5.70 2.06
N PHE A 82 3.63 4.86 2.58
CA PHE A 82 5.07 5.06 2.52
C PHE A 82 5.61 4.31 1.31
N CYS A 83 6.44 4.97 0.51
CA CYS A 83 7.10 4.37 -0.65
C CYS A 83 8.50 4.96 -0.83
N ARG A 84 9.30 4.35 -1.71
CA ARG A 84 10.65 4.83 -2.04
C ARG A 84 10.57 6.26 -2.62
N PRO A 85 11.48 7.17 -2.24
CA PRO A 85 11.56 8.46 -2.90
C PRO A 85 11.99 8.29 -4.36
N LYS A 86 11.72 9.32 -5.15
CA LYS A 86 12.34 9.51 -6.46
C LYS A 86 13.86 9.50 -6.31
N ASP A 87 14.53 8.87 -7.28
CA ASP A 87 15.98 8.68 -7.28
C ASP A 87 16.47 8.61 -8.72
N ALA A 88 16.85 9.76 -9.28
CA ALA A 88 17.16 9.88 -10.70
C ALA A 88 18.34 8.99 -11.14
N GLU A 89 19.31 8.74 -10.26
CA GLU A 89 20.44 7.87 -10.56
C GLU A 89 20.01 6.41 -10.66
N ARG A 90 19.18 5.95 -9.72
CA ARG A 90 18.67 4.56 -9.74
C ARG A 90 17.59 4.34 -10.78
N GLU A 91 16.77 5.35 -11.10
CA GLU A 91 15.72 5.23 -12.11
C GLU A 91 16.27 4.91 -13.52
N ILE A 92 17.53 5.26 -13.80
CA ILE A 92 18.23 4.90 -15.04
C ILE A 92 18.39 3.37 -15.16
N TRP A 93 18.57 2.67 -14.03
CA TRP A 93 18.86 1.24 -13.99
C TRP A 93 17.65 0.38 -13.63
N ASP A 94 16.91 0.79 -12.60
CA ASP A 94 15.82 0.01 -11.99
C ASP A 94 14.45 0.34 -12.62
N GLY A 95 14.39 1.37 -13.47
CA GLY A 95 13.15 1.93 -13.99
C GLY A 95 12.56 3.03 -13.09
N ILE A 96 11.51 3.68 -13.60
CA ILE A 96 10.89 4.84 -12.96
C ILE A 96 10.26 4.42 -11.61
N ARG A 97 10.51 5.20 -10.56
CA ARG A 97 9.82 5.10 -9.27
C ARG A 97 8.69 6.11 -9.25
N LEU A 98 7.52 5.80 -8.73
CA LEU A 98 6.40 6.74 -8.71
C LEU A 98 6.69 7.90 -7.74
N GLY A 99 7.24 7.56 -6.58
CA GLY A 99 7.54 8.49 -5.50
C GLY A 99 6.28 8.93 -4.72
N PRO A 100 6.46 9.59 -3.55
CA PRO A 100 5.35 9.94 -2.66
C PRO A 100 4.33 10.91 -3.28
N GLU A 101 4.77 11.83 -4.15
CA GLU A 101 3.88 12.86 -4.71
C GLU A 101 2.89 12.30 -5.72
N ALA A 102 3.27 11.27 -6.47
CA ALA A 102 2.41 10.61 -7.45
C ALA A 102 1.74 9.34 -6.90
N ALA A 103 1.95 9.02 -5.61
CA ALA A 103 1.40 7.83 -4.99
C ALA A 103 -0.14 7.89 -4.88
N PRO A 104 -0.84 6.74 -5.01
CA PRO A 104 -2.29 6.70 -4.86
C PRO A 104 -2.74 7.16 -3.45
N SER A 105 -3.79 7.97 -3.43
CA SER A 105 -4.48 8.42 -2.20
C SER A 105 -5.31 7.33 -1.53
#